data_AF-A0A2G6R7J5-F1
#
_entry.id   AF-A0A2G6R7J5-F1
#
_cell.length_a   1.000
_cell.length_b   1.000
_cell.length_c   1.000
_cell.angle_alpha   90.00
_cell.angle_beta   90.00
_cell.angle_gamma   90.00
#
_symmetry.space_group_name_H-M   'P 1'
#
loop_
_entity.id
_entity.type
_entity.pdbx_description
1 polymer ?
#
loop_
_entity_poly.entity_id
_entity_poly.type
_entity_poly.pdbx_seq_one_letter_code
_entity_poly.pdbx_strand_id
1 'polypeptide(L)'
;FTWLAILLFALPAFGQDWHVPEADKNMDNPSPYTLENVKKGKELYMKNCKSCHGEPGKNNGLPLVPLPPDVASEQMQKNTVGDLYYKITYGKGTMPQFESTVSADDRWRIINYIMNFNPGREKLLANLPAVKAKLLASVNEATKKVEVFAEYFDNGHFIKLPEASITISAQKVFGNLKLGESVTDANGRAEFLIPSTLIGDEEGYANIVIGLNDDYEADKVVLNKVKVGQKKQVPLLIKKGKIIWSTNKNTQLWLLLSYIASACAAWIAIIYVVYQIIKVKRLGKTDNS
;
A
#
# COMPACT_ATOMS: atom_id res chain seq x y z
N PHE A 1 -38.96 -39.47 21.30
CA PHE A 1 -39.13 -38.56 20.15
C PHE A 1 -39.55 -37.20 20.67
N THR A 2 -38.60 -36.34 21.01
CA THR A 2 -38.88 -34.91 21.21
C THR A 2 -37.73 -34.15 20.61
N TRP A 3 -37.96 -33.73 19.38
CA TRP A 3 -37.11 -32.86 18.60
C TRP A 3 -37.05 -31.50 19.30
N LEU A 4 -35.86 -31.13 19.79
CA LEU A 4 -35.61 -29.76 20.22
C LEU A 4 -35.28 -28.95 18.97
N ALA A 5 -36.28 -28.22 18.45
CA ALA A 5 -36.11 -27.32 17.32
C ALA A 5 -35.22 -26.15 17.72
N ILE A 6 -34.01 -26.09 17.17
CA ILE A 6 -33.13 -24.92 17.22
C ILE A 6 -33.76 -23.87 16.30
N LEU A 7 -34.49 -22.93 16.89
CA LEU A 7 -34.98 -21.74 16.20
C LEU A 7 -33.80 -20.77 16.06
N LEU A 8 -33.07 -20.87 14.94
CA LEU A 8 -32.17 -19.82 14.49
C LEU A 8 -33.01 -18.57 14.22
N PHE A 9 -33.00 -17.63 15.17
CA PHE A 9 -33.44 -16.27 14.92
C PHE A 9 -32.55 -15.67 13.82
N ALA A 10 -33.07 -15.64 12.59
CA ALA A 10 -32.58 -14.75 11.57
C ALA A 10 -32.89 -13.32 12.03
N LEU A 11 -31.94 -12.69 12.72
CA LEU A 11 -32.01 -11.25 12.95
C LEU A 11 -31.97 -10.57 11.59
N PRO A 12 -32.97 -9.74 11.23
CA PRO A 12 -32.87 -8.95 10.01
C PRO A 12 -31.61 -8.09 10.11
N ALA A 13 -30.88 -7.97 9.00
CA ALA A 13 -29.76 -7.05 8.88
C ALA A 13 -30.26 -5.63 9.23
N PHE A 14 -29.92 -5.14 10.43
CA PHE A 14 -30.28 -3.81 10.89
C PHE A 14 -29.52 -2.78 10.06
N GLY A 15 -30.07 -2.37 8.91
CA GLY A 15 -29.68 -1.12 8.28
C GLY A 15 -30.01 0.05 9.22
N GLN A 16 -29.15 1.06 9.32
CA GLN A 16 -29.54 2.29 10.00
C GLN A 16 -30.71 2.91 9.22
N ASP A 17 -31.88 3.02 9.85
CA ASP A 17 -33.00 3.76 9.28
C ASP A 17 -32.70 5.26 9.33
N TRP A 18 -32.86 6.00 8.24
CA TRP A 18 -32.54 7.42 8.17
C TRP A 18 -33.84 8.24 8.08
N HIS A 19 -34.20 8.93 9.16
CA HIS A 19 -35.30 9.88 9.13
C HIS A 19 -34.78 11.26 8.71
N VAL A 20 -34.83 11.54 7.41
CA VAL A 20 -34.48 12.86 6.84
C VAL A 20 -35.74 13.73 6.83
N PRO A 21 -35.73 14.94 7.40
CA PRO A 21 -36.85 15.89 7.33
C PRO A 21 -37.26 16.18 5.89
N GLU A 22 -38.56 16.37 5.64
CA GLU A 22 -39.07 16.65 4.28
C GLU A 22 -38.49 17.92 3.67
N ALA A 23 -38.17 18.93 4.49
CA ALA A 23 -37.51 20.16 4.05
C ALA A 23 -36.14 19.89 3.41
N ASP A 24 -35.37 18.97 3.97
CA ASP A 24 -34.03 18.64 3.47
C ASP A 24 -34.09 17.74 2.23
N LYS A 25 -35.13 16.90 2.10
CA LYS A 25 -35.33 16.03 0.91
C LYS A 25 -35.53 16.81 -0.37
N ASN A 26 -36.18 17.98 -0.27
CA ASN A 26 -36.53 18.83 -1.41
C ASN A 26 -35.43 19.84 -1.77
N MET A 27 -34.23 19.72 -1.17
CA MET A 27 -33.10 20.58 -1.52
C MET A 27 -32.54 20.19 -2.89
N ASP A 28 -32.34 21.20 -3.73
CA ASP A 28 -31.59 21.07 -4.97
C ASP A 28 -30.10 21.30 -4.74
N ASN A 29 -29.28 20.66 -5.57
CA ASN A 29 -27.83 20.88 -5.54
C ASN A 29 -27.50 22.23 -6.21
N PRO A 30 -26.98 23.24 -5.48
CA PRO A 30 -26.60 24.52 -6.06
C PRO A 30 -25.37 24.43 -6.98
N SER A 31 -24.55 23.37 -6.83
CA SER A 31 -23.44 23.09 -7.73
C SER A 31 -23.93 22.35 -8.98
N PRO A 32 -23.82 22.95 -10.18
CA PRO A 32 -24.33 22.33 -11.40
C PRO A 32 -23.61 21.01 -11.69
N TYR A 33 -24.34 20.07 -12.27
CA TYR A 33 -23.82 18.76 -12.66
C TYR A 33 -22.92 18.88 -13.90
N THR A 34 -21.67 19.28 -13.69
CA THR A 34 -20.64 19.46 -14.73
C THR A 34 -19.45 18.54 -14.47
N LEU A 35 -18.63 18.27 -15.50
CA LEU A 35 -17.44 17.43 -15.38
C LEU A 35 -16.47 17.95 -14.31
N GLU A 36 -16.28 19.27 -14.23
CA GLU A 36 -15.43 19.91 -13.23
C GLU A 36 -15.90 19.62 -11.80
N ASN A 37 -17.19 19.83 -11.51
CA ASN A 37 -17.75 19.60 -10.17
C ASN A 37 -17.74 18.11 -9.81
N VAL A 38 -17.97 17.22 -10.78
CA VAL A 38 -17.89 15.77 -10.57
C VAL A 38 -16.44 15.32 -10.31
N LYS A 39 -15.45 15.83 -11.05
CA LYS A 39 -14.02 15.58 -10.79
C LYS A 39 -13.62 16.07 -9.40
N LYS A 40 -14.04 17.27 -9.01
CA LYS A 40 -13.77 17.79 -7.67
C LYS A 40 -14.42 16.93 -6.59
N GLY A 41 -15.65 16.50 -6.82
CA GLY A 41 -16.36 15.54 -5.97
C GLY A 41 -15.62 14.22 -5.81
N LYS A 42 -15.03 13.68 -6.89
CA LYS A 42 -14.19 12.47 -6.87
C LYS A 42 -13.00 12.65 -5.93
N GLU A 43 -12.22 13.73 -6.07
CA GLU A 43 -11.08 14.00 -5.19
C GLU A 43 -11.48 14.02 -3.71
N LEU A 44 -12.57 14.73 -3.41
CA LEU A 44 -13.09 14.86 -2.04
C LEU A 44 -13.60 13.53 -1.50
N TYR A 45 -14.27 12.72 -2.31
CA TYR A 45 -14.70 11.37 -1.96
C TYR A 45 -13.51 10.47 -1.63
N MET A 46 -12.46 10.50 -2.46
CA MET A 46 -11.25 9.69 -2.26
C MET A 46 -10.55 10.04 -0.95
N LYS A 47 -10.59 11.32 -0.55
CA LYS A 47 -9.99 11.80 0.69
C LYS A 47 -10.81 11.48 1.94
N ASN A 48 -12.13 11.61 1.87
CA ASN A 48 -12.98 11.64 3.08
C ASN A 48 -13.91 10.42 3.23
N CYS A 49 -14.26 9.73 2.13
CA CYS A 49 -15.34 8.74 2.11
C CYS A 49 -14.86 7.33 1.71
N LYS A 50 -13.88 7.24 0.81
CA LYS A 50 -13.39 5.96 0.25
C LYS A 50 -12.93 4.96 1.31
N SER A 51 -12.32 5.42 2.41
CA SER A 51 -11.81 4.55 3.47
C SER A 51 -12.88 3.63 4.07
N CYS A 52 -14.13 4.09 4.10
CA CYS A 52 -15.27 3.33 4.64
C CYS A 52 -16.19 2.79 3.53
N HIS A 53 -16.46 3.57 2.48
CA HIS A 53 -17.40 3.17 1.41
C HIS A 53 -16.76 2.40 0.25
N GLY A 54 -15.43 2.37 0.16
CA GLY A 54 -14.71 1.64 -0.88
C GLY A 54 -14.70 2.35 -2.25
N GLU A 55 -14.31 1.60 -3.27
CA GLU A 55 -14.35 2.03 -4.67
C GLU A 55 -15.74 1.76 -5.25
N PRO A 56 -16.40 2.75 -5.89
CA PRO A 56 -17.75 2.58 -6.40
C PRO A 56 -17.89 1.35 -7.32
N GLY A 57 -18.88 0.51 -7.04
CA GLY A 57 -19.22 -0.69 -7.80
C GLY A 57 -18.40 -1.94 -7.45
N LYS A 58 -17.42 -1.84 -6.55
CA LYS A 58 -16.56 -2.98 -6.16
C LYS A 58 -16.99 -3.67 -4.87
N ASN A 59 -17.95 -3.11 -4.13
CA ASN A 59 -18.44 -3.59 -2.85
C ASN A 59 -17.31 -3.92 -1.86
N ASN A 60 -16.26 -3.09 -1.85
CA ASN A 60 -15.06 -3.27 -1.03
C ASN A 60 -14.94 -2.23 0.08
N GLY A 61 -16.08 -1.75 0.59
CA GLY A 61 -16.13 -0.89 1.77
C GLY A 61 -15.62 -1.60 3.03
N LEU A 62 -15.28 -0.80 4.04
CA LEU A 62 -14.85 -1.32 5.34
C LEU A 62 -16.00 -2.14 5.96
N PRO A 63 -15.75 -3.35 6.48
CA PRO A 63 -16.79 -4.25 6.99
C PRO A 63 -17.30 -3.81 8.36
N LEU A 64 -17.92 -2.63 8.43
CA LEU A 64 -18.54 -2.08 9.63
C LEU A 64 -19.93 -2.67 9.84
N VAL A 65 -20.48 -2.48 11.04
CA VAL A 65 -21.86 -2.87 11.38
C VAL A 65 -22.65 -1.62 11.76
N PRO A 66 -23.68 -1.22 10.97
CA PRO A 66 -24.04 -1.81 9.68
C PRO A 66 -23.04 -1.50 8.58
N LEU A 67 -23.06 -2.33 7.54
CA LEU A 67 -22.18 -2.20 6.38
C LEU A 67 -22.51 -0.89 5.63
N PRO A 68 -21.53 -0.01 5.37
CA PRO A 68 -21.74 1.15 4.53
C PRO A 68 -22.12 0.69 3.12
N PRO A 69 -23.22 1.18 2.54
CA PRO A 69 -23.60 0.80 1.19
C PRO A 69 -22.55 1.28 0.18
N ASP A 70 -22.31 0.46 -0.84
CA ASP A 70 -21.51 0.87 -2.00
C ASP A 70 -22.18 2.07 -2.67
N VAL A 71 -21.38 3.07 -3.04
CA VAL A 71 -21.86 4.30 -3.66
C VAL A 71 -22.60 4.04 -4.98
N ALA A 72 -22.20 3.04 -5.76
CA ALA A 72 -22.87 2.67 -7.00
C ALA A 72 -24.05 1.70 -6.81
N SER A 73 -24.35 1.28 -5.57
CA SER A 73 -25.47 0.38 -5.30
C SER A 73 -26.83 1.05 -5.52
N GLU A 74 -27.83 0.25 -5.86
CA GLU A 74 -29.21 0.72 -5.98
C GLU A 74 -29.72 1.37 -4.67
N GLN A 75 -29.32 0.83 -3.52
CA GLN A 75 -29.67 1.38 -2.21
C GLN A 75 -29.16 2.81 -2.03
N MET A 76 -27.92 3.10 -2.48
CA MET A 76 -27.38 4.46 -2.44
C MET A 76 -28.09 5.36 -3.44
N GLN A 77 -28.29 4.89 -4.67
CA GLN A 77 -28.84 5.69 -5.77
C GLN A 77 -30.33 6.01 -5.64
N LYS A 78 -31.05 5.34 -4.73
CA LYS A 78 -32.44 5.67 -4.34
C LYS A 78 -32.57 6.94 -3.51
N ASN A 79 -31.49 7.44 -2.93
CA ASN A 79 -31.52 8.65 -2.11
C ASN A 79 -31.65 9.90 -3.00
N THR A 80 -32.41 10.89 -2.55
CA THR A 80 -32.42 12.22 -3.17
C THR A 80 -31.09 12.95 -2.91
N VAL A 81 -30.78 13.98 -3.70
CA VAL A 81 -29.58 14.80 -3.45
C VAL A 81 -29.62 15.47 -2.08
N GLY A 82 -30.82 15.87 -1.64
CA GLY A 82 -31.09 16.38 -0.30
C GLY A 82 -30.86 15.34 0.80
N ASP A 83 -31.34 14.10 0.62
CA ASP A 83 -31.06 12.99 1.55
C ASP A 83 -29.56 12.78 1.72
N LEU A 84 -28.80 12.75 0.62
CA LEU A 84 -27.35 12.56 0.66
C LEU A 84 -26.67 13.74 1.37
N TYR A 85 -27.09 14.97 1.11
CA TYR A 85 -26.57 16.16 1.77
C TYR A 85 -26.79 16.13 3.28
N TYR A 86 -28.00 15.78 3.71
CA TYR A 86 -28.33 15.65 5.12
C TYR A 86 -27.45 14.58 5.80
N LYS A 87 -27.34 13.39 5.18
CA LYS A 87 -26.55 12.26 5.72
C LYS A 87 -25.07 12.60 5.85
N ILE A 88 -24.50 13.29 4.87
CA ILE A 88 -23.10 13.72 4.91
C ILE A 88 -22.92 14.82 5.97
N THR A 89 -23.85 15.76 6.06
CA THR A 89 -23.75 16.90 6.98
C THR A 89 -23.78 16.43 8.43
N TYR A 90 -24.79 15.65 8.82
CA TYR A 90 -25.05 15.30 10.22
C TYR A 90 -24.51 13.93 10.65
N GLY A 91 -24.22 13.02 9.72
CA GLY A 91 -23.79 11.66 10.04
C GLY A 91 -24.84 10.87 10.83
N LYS A 92 -24.53 9.60 11.13
CA LYS A 92 -25.33 8.74 12.04
C LYS A 92 -24.54 7.51 12.46
N GLY A 93 -24.56 7.22 13.76
CA GLY A 93 -23.93 6.03 14.31
C GLY A 93 -22.43 6.02 14.04
N THR A 94 -21.96 5.06 13.25
CA THR A 94 -20.55 4.92 12.85
C THR A 94 -20.13 5.86 11.73
N MET A 95 -21.08 6.47 11.01
CA MET A 95 -20.78 7.49 10.00
C MET A 95 -20.62 8.85 10.69
N PRO A 96 -19.42 9.47 10.65
CA PRO A 96 -19.19 10.77 11.27
C PRO A 96 -19.93 11.89 10.53
N GLN A 97 -20.15 13.00 11.23
CA GLN A 97 -20.63 14.24 10.62
C GLN A 97 -19.50 14.96 9.87
N PHE A 98 -19.80 15.56 8.73
CA PHE A 98 -18.83 16.31 7.92
C PHE A 98 -19.13 17.82 7.85
N GLU A 99 -20.09 18.31 8.64
CA GLU A 99 -20.48 19.73 8.65
C GLU A 99 -19.29 20.67 8.86
N SER A 100 -18.40 20.34 9.79
CA SER A 100 -17.25 21.16 10.21
C SER A 100 -15.96 20.87 9.45
N THR A 101 -15.87 19.76 8.73
CA THR A 101 -14.63 19.29 8.08
C THR A 101 -14.65 19.45 6.56
N VAL A 102 -15.83 19.52 5.95
CA VAL A 102 -16.01 19.69 4.51
C VAL A 102 -16.97 20.87 4.30
N SER A 103 -16.60 21.83 3.44
CA SER A 103 -17.46 23.00 3.16
C SER A 103 -18.81 22.57 2.56
N ALA A 104 -19.85 23.40 2.71
CA ALA A 104 -21.18 23.11 2.14
C ALA A 104 -21.11 22.86 0.62
N ASP A 105 -20.38 23.69 -0.11
CA ASP A 105 -20.18 23.55 -1.56
C ASP A 105 -19.45 22.25 -1.92
N ASP A 106 -18.43 21.88 -1.13
CA ASP A 106 -17.70 20.64 -1.35
C ASP A 106 -18.55 19.39 -1.05
N ARG A 107 -19.45 19.45 -0.06
CA ARG A 107 -20.42 18.36 0.18
C ARG A 107 -21.34 18.18 -1.03
N TRP A 108 -21.80 19.28 -1.63
CA TRP A 108 -22.58 19.26 -2.86
C TRP A 108 -21.82 18.70 -4.07
N ARG A 109 -20.52 18.98 -4.17
CA ARG A 109 -19.64 18.39 -5.20
C ARG A 109 -19.43 16.88 -4.99
N ILE A 110 -19.26 16.43 -3.75
CA ILE A 110 -19.24 14.99 -3.42
C ILE A 110 -20.53 14.31 -3.89
N ILE A 111 -21.69 14.94 -3.69
CA ILE A 111 -22.98 14.41 -4.13
C ILE A 111 -23.05 14.32 -5.66
N ASN A 112 -22.53 15.31 -6.39
CA ASN A 112 -22.42 15.23 -7.84
C ASN A 112 -21.59 14.00 -8.29
N TYR A 113 -20.51 13.67 -7.58
CA TYR A 113 -19.76 12.44 -7.82
C TYR A 113 -20.56 11.17 -7.49
N ILE A 114 -21.30 11.13 -6.38
CA ILE A 114 -22.18 10.00 -6.04
C ILE A 114 -23.26 9.80 -7.10
N MET A 115 -23.89 10.88 -7.55
CA MET A 115 -24.97 10.87 -8.55
C MET A 115 -24.48 10.52 -9.96
N ASN A 116 -23.17 10.57 -10.23
CA ASN A 116 -22.58 10.08 -11.47
C ASN A 116 -22.78 8.57 -11.68
N PHE A 117 -23.09 7.82 -10.63
CA PHE A 117 -23.38 6.38 -10.74
C PHE A 117 -24.88 6.08 -10.89
N ASN A 118 -25.74 7.10 -10.89
CA ASN A 118 -27.18 6.93 -11.05
C ASN A 118 -27.50 6.45 -12.49
N PRO A 119 -28.28 5.38 -12.68
CA PRO A 119 -28.66 4.91 -14.02
C PRO A 119 -29.50 5.93 -14.81
N GLY A 120 -30.18 6.87 -14.14
CA GLY A 120 -30.97 7.92 -14.77
C GLY A 120 -30.21 9.20 -15.12
N ARG A 121 -28.88 9.26 -14.89
CA ARG A 121 -28.04 10.41 -15.25
C ARG A 121 -26.94 10.01 -16.24
N GLU A 122 -26.54 10.97 -17.07
CA GLU A 122 -25.37 10.81 -17.92
C GLU A 122 -24.12 10.67 -17.05
N LYS A 123 -23.33 9.62 -17.29
CA LYS A 123 -22.10 9.36 -16.56
C LYS A 123 -20.95 10.23 -17.10
N LEU A 124 -20.79 11.43 -16.56
CA LEU A 124 -19.75 12.36 -16.97
C LEU A 124 -18.32 11.81 -16.81
N LEU A 125 -18.08 10.93 -15.83
CA LEU A 125 -16.78 10.26 -15.66
C LEU A 125 -16.62 8.99 -16.52
N ALA A 126 -17.71 8.38 -17.01
CA ALA A 126 -17.60 7.21 -17.89
C ALA A 126 -17.31 7.62 -19.35
N ASN A 127 -17.62 8.87 -19.71
CA ASN A 127 -17.32 9.46 -21.02
C ASN A 127 -15.89 10.00 -21.14
N LEU A 128 -15.01 9.73 -20.18
CA LEU A 128 -13.57 9.71 -20.41
C LEU A 128 -13.24 8.27 -20.81
N PRO A 129 -13.22 7.90 -22.11
CA PRO A 129 -12.48 6.71 -22.48
C PRO A 129 -11.07 6.96 -21.94
N ALA A 130 -10.58 6.07 -21.09
CA ALA A 130 -9.22 6.16 -20.62
C ALA A 130 -8.35 6.16 -21.87
N VAL A 131 -7.80 7.32 -22.20
CA VAL A 131 -7.14 7.49 -23.48
C VAL A 131 -5.90 6.63 -23.39
N LYS A 132 -5.78 5.67 -24.30
CA LYS A 132 -4.64 4.74 -24.30
C LYS A 132 -3.38 5.58 -24.43
N ALA A 133 -2.61 5.65 -23.35
CA ALA A 133 -1.41 6.45 -23.29
C ALA A 133 -0.19 5.54 -23.22
N LYS A 134 0.85 5.93 -23.95
CA LYS A 134 2.15 5.31 -23.95
C LYS A 134 3.07 6.18 -23.13
N LEU A 135 3.71 5.57 -22.15
CA LEU A 135 4.75 6.19 -21.35
C LEU A 135 6.11 5.66 -21.78
N LEU A 136 7.06 6.57 -21.95
CA LEU A 136 8.47 6.27 -22.10
C LEU A 136 9.21 6.99 -20.98
N ALA A 137 10.17 6.32 -20.36
CA ALA A 137 10.96 6.94 -19.31
C ALA A 137 12.43 6.53 -19.41
N SER A 138 13.30 7.47 -19.05
CA SER A 138 14.73 7.27 -18.92
C SER A 138 15.22 7.92 -17.62
N VAL A 139 16.26 7.36 -17.03
CA VAL A 139 16.89 7.93 -15.84
C VAL A 139 18.34 8.25 -16.15
N ASN A 140 18.71 9.48 -15.86
CA ASN A 140 20.10 9.88 -15.81
C ASN A 140 20.67 9.58 -14.40
N GLU A 141 21.50 8.56 -14.30
CA GLU A 141 22.07 8.12 -13.03
C GLU A 141 23.02 9.15 -12.39
N ALA A 142 23.73 9.93 -13.20
CA ALA A 142 24.69 10.91 -12.72
C ALA A 142 23.99 12.11 -12.07
N THR A 143 22.89 12.58 -12.66
CA THR A 143 22.11 13.72 -12.15
C THR A 143 20.92 13.30 -11.28
N LYS A 144 20.64 11.99 -11.19
CA LYS A 144 19.47 11.41 -10.52
C LYS A 144 18.13 11.98 -11.01
N LYS A 145 18.08 12.38 -12.28
CA LYS A 145 16.89 12.92 -12.92
C LYS A 145 16.17 11.84 -13.71
N VAL A 146 14.86 11.76 -13.52
CA VAL A 146 13.95 10.96 -14.35
C VAL A 146 13.35 11.87 -15.40
N GLU A 147 13.46 11.46 -16.65
CA GLU A 147 12.77 12.09 -17.77
C GLU A 147 11.68 11.15 -18.25
N VAL A 148 10.46 11.66 -18.32
CA VAL A 148 9.28 10.92 -18.75
C VAL A 148 8.69 11.63 -19.96
N PHE A 149 8.31 10.83 -20.95
CA PHE A 149 7.59 11.27 -22.14
C PHE A 149 6.25 10.54 -22.17
N ALA A 150 5.16 11.30 -22.22
CA ALA A 150 3.81 10.79 -22.31
C ALA A 150 3.19 11.14 -23.66
N GLU A 151 2.67 10.12 -24.33
CA GLU A 151 1.95 10.23 -25.59
C GLU A 151 0.60 9.53 -25.43
N TYR A 152 -0.46 10.04 -26.05
CA TYR A 152 -1.77 9.41 -26.09
C TYR A 152 -2.13 9.03 -27.52
N PHE A 153 -2.89 7.95 -27.67
CA PHE A 153 -3.32 7.46 -28.96
C PHE A 153 -4.64 8.12 -29.35
N ASP A 154 -4.63 8.88 -30.45
CA ASP A 154 -5.82 9.46 -31.05
C ASP A 154 -5.80 9.26 -32.57
N ASN A 155 -6.94 8.85 -33.14
CA ASN A 155 -7.15 8.69 -34.58
C ASN A 155 -6.01 7.96 -35.36
N GLY A 156 -5.37 6.96 -34.75
CA GLY A 156 -4.29 6.18 -35.38
C GLY A 156 -2.88 6.71 -35.16
N HIS A 157 -2.72 7.86 -34.49
CA HIS A 157 -1.43 8.51 -34.25
C HIS A 157 -1.17 8.74 -32.76
N PHE A 158 0.10 8.69 -32.37
CA PHE A 158 0.53 9.09 -31.03
C PHE A 158 0.72 10.60 -30.99
N ILE A 159 -0.10 11.28 -30.19
CA ILE A 159 -0.04 12.72 -29.95
C ILE A 159 0.58 12.93 -28.57
N LYS A 160 1.41 13.96 -28.43
CA LYS A 160 2.03 14.32 -27.16
C LYS A 160 0.96 14.69 -26.13
N LEU A 161 1.13 14.26 -24.88
CA LEU A 161 0.16 14.48 -23.82
C LEU A 161 0.59 15.64 -22.89
N PRO A 162 0.12 16.88 -23.11
CA PRO A 162 0.44 18.02 -22.25
C PRO A 162 -0.38 18.00 -20.96
N GLU A 163 0.15 18.64 -19.91
CA GLU A 163 -0.53 18.86 -18.62
C GLU A 163 -1.01 17.58 -17.89
N ALA A 164 -0.46 16.42 -18.24
CA ALA A 164 -0.75 15.18 -17.56
C ALA A 164 0.10 15.05 -16.30
N SER A 165 -0.56 14.72 -15.18
CA SER A 165 0.11 14.43 -13.92
C SER A 165 0.61 12.98 -13.90
N ILE A 166 1.92 12.84 -13.70
CA ILE A 166 2.66 11.59 -13.66
C ILE A 166 3.09 11.35 -12.21
N THR A 167 2.78 10.17 -11.69
CA THR A 167 3.23 9.72 -10.38
C THR A 167 4.51 8.90 -10.52
N ILE A 168 5.54 9.28 -9.76
CA ILE A 168 6.82 8.58 -9.71
C ILE A 168 6.96 7.91 -8.35
N SER A 169 7.21 6.60 -8.37
CA SER A 169 7.30 5.76 -7.18
C SER A 169 8.54 4.89 -7.20
N ALA A 170 9.06 4.50 -6.04
CA ALA A 170 10.05 3.45 -5.91
C ALA A 170 9.34 2.13 -5.54
N GLN A 171 9.59 1.07 -6.31
CA GLN A 171 9.08 -0.26 -5.96
C GLN A 171 9.80 -0.78 -4.72
N LYS A 172 9.02 -1.21 -3.74
CA LYS A 172 9.48 -1.89 -2.51
C LYS A 172 8.80 -3.25 -2.41
N VAL A 173 9.28 -4.08 -1.47
CA VAL A 173 8.75 -5.44 -1.24
C VAL A 173 7.25 -5.43 -0.89
N PHE A 174 6.81 -4.40 -0.15
CA PHE A 174 5.43 -4.25 0.32
C PHE A 174 4.60 -3.24 -0.49
N GLY A 175 4.93 -3.05 -1.76
CA GLY A 175 4.23 -2.11 -2.65
C GLY A 175 5.10 -0.95 -3.11
N ASN A 176 4.46 0.12 -3.61
CA ASN A 176 5.16 1.25 -4.22
C ASN A 176 5.22 2.44 -3.26
N LEU A 177 6.43 2.91 -2.96
CA LEU A 177 6.67 4.13 -2.21
C LEU A 177 6.59 5.34 -3.15
N LYS A 178 5.56 6.16 -3.02
CA LYS A 178 5.41 7.40 -3.80
C LYS A 178 6.56 8.36 -3.49
N LEU A 179 7.32 8.76 -4.50
CA LEU A 179 8.42 9.72 -4.39
C LEU A 179 7.94 11.15 -4.67
N GLY A 180 7.03 11.31 -5.62
CA GLY A 180 6.47 12.60 -5.99
C GLY A 180 5.58 12.51 -7.23
N GLU A 181 5.11 13.69 -7.66
CA GLU A 181 4.36 13.88 -8.89
C GLU A 181 5.05 14.94 -9.75
N SER A 182 4.94 14.83 -11.06
CA SER A 182 5.40 15.84 -12.01
C SER A 182 4.35 16.00 -13.11
N VAL A 183 4.23 17.21 -13.66
CA VAL A 183 3.27 17.54 -14.72
C VAL A 183 4.01 17.64 -16.04
N THR A 184 3.45 17.09 -17.10
CA THR A 184 4.04 17.20 -18.44
C THR A 184 3.92 18.61 -19.01
N ASP A 185 4.97 19.05 -19.69
CA ASP A 185 5.01 20.29 -20.45
C ASP A 185 4.20 20.20 -21.76
N ALA A 186 4.16 21.29 -22.53
CA ALA A 186 3.49 21.33 -23.84
C ALA A 186 4.01 20.28 -24.84
N ASN A 187 5.19 19.69 -24.60
CA ASN A 187 5.77 18.63 -25.40
C ASN A 187 5.50 17.21 -24.86
N GLY A 188 4.71 17.08 -23.79
CA GLY A 188 4.47 15.80 -23.13
C GLY A 188 5.65 15.29 -22.30
N ARG A 189 6.63 16.15 -21.99
CA ARG A 189 7.83 15.80 -21.22
C ARG A 189 7.67 16.26 -19.77
N ALA A 190 8.02 15.38 -18.84
CA ALA A 190 8.12 15.70 -17.42
C ALA A 190 9.52 15.36 -16.91
N GLU A 191 10.11 16.27 -16.15
CA GLU A 191 11.34 16.02 -15.42
C GLU A 191 11.02 15.86 -13.94
N PHE A 192 11.72 14.95 -13.28
CA PHE A 192 11.65 14.79 -11.83
C PHE A 192 13.00 14.44 -11.23
N LEU A 193 13.37 15.14 -10.16
CA LEU A 193 14.59 14.87 -9.42
C LEU A 193 14.32 13.85 -8.32
N ILE A 194 15.00 12.70 -8.36
CA ILE A 194 14.87 11.68 -7.32
C ILE A 194 15.50 12.23 -6.03
N PRO A 195 14.76 12.22 -4.90
CA PRO A 195 15.30 12.70 -3.64
C PRO A 195 16.50 11.87 -3.20
N SER A 196 17.55 12.54 -2.73
CA SER A 196 18.78 11.91 -2.29
C SER A 196 18.61 11.00 -1.08
N THR A 197 17.47 11.10 -0.37
CA THR A 197 17.08 10.28 0.78
C THR A 197 16.58 8.89 0.41
N LEU A 198 16.35 8.59 -0.88
CA LEU A 198 15.87 7.29 -1.31
C LEU A 198 16.90 6.20 -0.96
N ILE A 199 16.48 5.23 -0.13
CA ILE A 199 17.32 4.08 0.22
C ILE A 199 17.14 2.99 -0.85
N GLY A 200 18.24 2.57 -1.46
CA GLY A 200 18.32 1.47 -2.42
C GLY A 200 18.60 0.12 -1.75
N ASP A 201 19.01 -0.85 -2.55
CA ASP A 201 19.56 -2.13 -2.09
C ASP A 201 20.97 -1.97 -1.50
N GLU A 202 21.68 -3.09 -1.29
CA GLU A 202 23.04 -3.10 -0.74
C GLU A 202 24.06 -2.36 -1.62
N GLU A 203 23.81 -2.34 -2.93
CA GLU A 203 24.66 -1.69 -3.93
C GLU A 203 24.17 -0.27 -4.29
N GLY A 204 22.97 0.10 -3.84
CA GLY A 204 22.34 1.41 -4.04
C GLY A 204 21.36 1.47 -5.21
N TYR A 205 20.96 0.32 -5.79
CA TYR A 205 19.96 0.29 -6.84
C TYR A 205 18.54 0.39 -6.28
N ALA A 206 17.66 0.99 -7.07
CA ALA A 206 16.23 1.03 -6.82
C ALA A 206 15.47 0.78 -8.12
N ASN A 207 14.31 0.14 -8.01
CA ASN A 207 13.37 0.03 -9.13
C ASN A 207 12.43 1.24 -9.08
N ILE A 208 12.35 2.00 -10.16
CA ILE A 208 11.49 3.18 -10.28
C ILE A 208 10.28 2.81 -11.13
N VAL A 209 9.09 3.09 -10.61
CA VAL A 209 7.80 2.84 -11.26
C VAL A 209 7.17 4.17 -11.58
N ILE A 210 6.80 4.35 -12.84
CA ILE A 210 6.20 5.57 -13.36
C ILE A 210 4.82 5.22 -13.88
N GLY A 211 3.81 5.99 -13.47
CA GLY A 211 2.44 5.80 -13.90
C GLY A 211 1.75 7.14 -14.13
N LEU A 212 0.75 7.13 -15.01
CA LEU A 212 -0.19 8.23 -15.16
C LEU A 212 -1.30 8.11 -14.11
N ASN A 213 -1.98 9.24 -13.86
CA ASN A 213 -3.17 9.26 -13.01
C ASN A 213 -4.33 8.46 -13.63
N ASP A 214 -5.34 8.16 -12.81
CA ASP A 214 -6.52 7.36 -13.13
C ASP A 214 -7.36 7.87 -14.33
N ASP A 215 -7.04 9.03 -14.88
CA ASP A 215 -7.69 9.61 -16.06
C ASP A 215 -7.17 8.99 -17.37
N TYR A 216 -6.05 8.25 -17.35
CA TYR A 216 -5.44 7.60 -18.52
C TYR A 216 -5.19 6.11 -18.29
N GLU A 217 -5.42 5.29 -19.32
CA GLU A 217 -5.04 3.88 -19.32
C GLU A 217 -3.67 3.75 -19.98
N ALA A 218 -2.63 3.57 -19.15
CA ALA A 218 -1.26 3.38 -19.60
C ALA A 218 -0.59 2.24 -18.83
N ASP A 219 0.21 1.46 -19.55
CA ASP A 219 1.11 0.50 -18.93
C ASP A 219 2.14 1.23 -18.08
N LYS A 220 2.27 0.81 -16.82
CA LYS A 220 3.27 1.38 -15.90
C LYS A 220 4.66 1.07 -16.42
N VAL A 221 5.52 2.09 -16.51
CA VAL A 221 6.92 1.90 -16.89
C VAL A 221 7.72 1.59 -15.63
N VAL A 222 8.34 0.41 -15.62
CA VAL A 222 9.23 -0.02 -14.54
C VAL A 222 10.66 0.04 -15.02
N LEU A 223 11.44 0.96 -14.48
CA LEU A 223 12.87 1.05 -14.68
C LEU A 223 13.57 0.21 -13.60
N ASN A 224 14.10 -0.94 -14.00
CA ASN A 224 14.74 -1.88 -13.10
C ASN A 224 16.20 -1.52 -12.85
N LYS A 225 16.68 -1.73 -11.62
CA LYS A 225 18.09 -1.58 -11.22
C LYS A 225 18.71 -0.21 -11.57
N VAL A 226 18.06 0.86 -11.15
CA VAL A 226 18.58 2.23 -11.38
C VAL A 226 19.47 2.64 -10.21
N LYS A 227 20.70 3.09 -10.46
CA LYS A 227 21.70 3.41 -9.41
C LYS A 227 21.51 4.81 -8.79
N VAL A 228 20.37 5.03 -8.17
CA VAL A 228 19.97 6.35 -7.62
C VAL A 228 19.90 6.41 -6.10
N GLY A 229 19.78 5.25 -5.45
CA GLY A 229 19.56 5.13 -4.01
C GLY A 229 20.85 5.20 -3.19
N GLN A 230 20.71 5.61 -1.93
CA GLN A 230 21.75 5.42 -0.93
C GLN A 230 21.84 3.95 -0.56
N LYS A 231 23.06 3.48 -0.30
CA LYS A 231 23.27 2.13 0.22
C LYS A 231 22.51 1.98 1.53
N LYS A 232 21.75 0.90 1.65
CA LYS A 232 21.07 0.57 2.90
C LYS A 232 22.12 0.38 3.99
N GLN A 233 22.18 1.31 4.94
CA GLN A 233 22.97 1.11 6.15
C GLN A 233 22.27 0.05 7.00
N VAL A 234 22.72 -1.19 6.89
CA VAL A 234 22.26 -2.25 7.79
C VAL A 234 22.98 -2.01 9.11
N PRO A 235 22.29 -1.57 10.18
CA PRO A 235 22.95 -1.48 11.47
C PRO A 235 23.45 -2.88 11.81
N LEU A 236 24.72 -2.99 12.21
CA LEU A 236 25.23 -4.23 12.75
C LEU A 236 24.41 -4.54 14.01
N LEU A 237 23.41 -5.42 13.85
CA LEU A 237 22.58 -5.92 14.96
C LEU A 237 23.46 -6.58 16.02
N ILE A 238 24.61 -7.12 15.57
CA ILE A 238 25.62 -7.75 16.40
C ILE A 238 26.79 -6.77 16.58
N LYS A 239 26.78 -6.05 17.71
CA LYS A 239 27.90 -5.20 18.12
C LYS A 239 28.95 -6.06 18.85
N LYS A 240 30.20 -5.99 18.40
CA LYS A 240 31.34 -6.71 19.01
C LYS A 240 31.38 -6.40 20.52
N GLY A 241 31.32 -7.43 21.36
CA GLY A 241 31.36 -7.31 22.83
C GLY A 241 30.01 -7.22 23.57
N LYS A 242 28.86 -7.11 22.88
CA LYS A 242 27.53 -7.07 23.52
C LYS A 242 26.77 -8.39 23.53
N ILE A 243 27.29 -9.42 22.87
CA ILE A 243 26.61 -10.70 22.68
C ILE A 243 27.55 -11.80 23.17
N ILE A 244 27.07 -12.58 24.13
CA ILE A 244 27.82 -13.69 24.75
C ILE A 244 27.60 -14.99 23.96
N TRP A 245 26.51 -15.10 23.20
CA TRP A 245 26.20 -16.23 22.32
C TRP A 245 25.99 -15.76 20.87
N SER A 246 26.95 -16.02 19.97
CA SER A 246 26.84 -15.69 18.55
C SER A 246 27.35 -16.85 17.70
N THR A 247 26.85 -16.95 16.46
CA THR A 247 27.39 -17.86 15.45
C THR A 247 28.89 -17.64 15.22
N ASN A 248 29.59 -18.71 14.85
CA ASN A 248 31.06 -18.90 14.82
C ASN A 248 31.96 -17.70 14.46
N LYS A 249 31.50 -16.73 13.65
CA LYS A 249 32.30 -15.55 13.27
C LYS A 249 32.62 -14.59 14.43
N ASN A 250 31.89 -14.62 15.54
CA ASN A 250 32.07 -13.69 16.66
C ASN A 250 32.34 -14.37 18.01
N THR A 251 32.70 -15.66 18.02
CA THR A 251 33.05 -16.38 19.25
C THR A 251 34.25 -15.71 19.92
N GLN A 252 34.13 -15.38 21.20
CA GLN A 252 35.24 -14.79 21.95
C GLN A 252 36.39 -15.81 22.03
N LEU A 253 37.61 -15.41 21.66
CA LEU A 253 38.75 -16.31 21.60
C LEU A 253 39.00 -17.04 22.93
N TRP A 254 38.82 -16.38 24.06
CA TRP A 254 39.04 -17.01 25.38
C TRP A 254 38.04 -18.14 25.67
N LEU A 255 36.78 -18.02 25.24
CA LEU A 255 35.75 -19.05 25.38
C LEU A 255 36.04 -20.25 24.48
N LEU A 256 36.50 -20.00 23.26
CA LEU A 256 36.93 -21.07 22.36
C LEU A 256 38.15 -21.81 22.93
N LEU A 257 39.14 -21.07 23.44
CA LEU A 257 40.34 -21.63 24.04
C LEU A 257 40.03 -22.40 25.33
N SER A 258 39.13 -21.91 26.18
CA SER A 258 38.75 -22.61 27.41
C SER A 258 38.01 -23.92 27.10
N TYR A 259 37.09 -23.91 26.13
CA TYR A 259 36.42 -25.13 25.67
C TYR A 259 37.41 -26.16 25.12
N ILE A 260 38.33 -25.75 24.23
CA ILE A 260 39.35 -26.64 23.66
C ILE A 260 40.26 -27.18 24.77
N ALA A 261 40.67 -26.34 25.73
CA ALA A 261 41.49 -26.76 26.86
C ALA A 261 40.78 -27.81 27.73
N SER A 262 39.51 -27.60 28.05
CA SER A 262 38.69 -28.59 28.79
C SER A 262 38.55 -29.90 28.04
N ALA A 263 38.30 -29.85 26.72
CA ALA A 263 38.21 -31.04 25.89
C ALA A 263 39.55 -31.81 25.85
N CYS A 264 40.67 -31.11 25.65
CA CYS A 264 42.00 -31.71 25.67
C CYS A 264 42.33 -32.35 27.02
N ALA A 265 41.99 -31.71 28.14
CA ALA A 265 42.20 -32.27 29.47
C ALA A 265 41.43 -33.59 29.67
N ALA A 266 40.18 -33.66 29.21
CA ALA A 266 39.38 -34.89 29.26
C ALA A 266 40.02 -36.01 28.43
N TRP A 267 40.47 -35.70 27.20
CA TRP A 267 41.16 -36.67 26.36
C TRP A 267 42.47 -37.17 26.95
N ILE A 268 43.28 -36.28 27.55
CA ILE A 268 44.54 -36.64 28.23
C ILE A 268 44.27 -37.60 29.39
N ALA A 269 43.23 -37.35 30.19
CA ALA A 269 42.85 -38.23 31.29
C ALA A 269 42.44 -39.62 30.80
N ILE A 270 41.62 -39.69 29.74
CA ILE A 270 41.22 -40.97 29.12
C ILE A 270 42.44 -41.73 28.61
N ILE A 271 43.33 -41.06 27.88
CA ILE A 271 44.57 -41.66 27.35
C ILE A 271 45.45 -42.18 28.50
N TYR A 272 45.58 -41.43 29.58
CA TYR A 272 46.35 -41.84 30.75
C TYR A 272 45.79 -43.11 31.41
N VAL A 273 44.47 -43.19 31.59
CA VAL A 273 43.81 -44.39 32.15
C VAL A 273 44.05 -45.61 31.24
N VAL A 274 43.86 -45.45 29.92
CA VAL A 274 44.13 -46.53 28.95
C VAL A 274 45.59 -46.97 28.99
N TYR A 275 46.53 -46.03 29.07
CA TYR A 275 47.95 -46.33 29.21
C TYR A 275 48.25 -47.14 30.47
N GLN A 276 47.67 -46.77 31.62
CA GLN A 276 47.84 -47.52 32.87
C GLN A 276 47.27 -48.94 32.77
N ILE A 277 46.09 -49.11 32.16
CA ILE A 277 45.51 -50.44 31.93
C ILE A 277 46.44 -51.31 31.07
N ILE A 278 47.00 -50.75 29.99
CA ILE A 278 47.96 -51.45 29.12
C ILE A 278 49.25 -51.79 29.89
N LYS A 279 49.77 -50.87 30.69
CA LYS A 279 50.98 -51.07 31.50
C LYS A 279 50.79 -52.20 32.51
N VAL A 280 49.67 -52.22 33.24
CA VAL A 280 49.33 -53.30 34.19
C VAL A 280 49.19 -54.64 33.46
N LYS A 281 48.52 -54.67 32.30
CA LYS A 281 48.38 -55.89 31.49
C LYS A 281 49.73 -56.44 31.00
N ARG A 282 50.71 -55.57 30.69
CA ARG A 282 52.06 -56.01 30.31
C ARG A 282 52.83 -56.59 31.49
N LEU A 283 52.77 -55.96 32.66
CA LEU A 283 53.43 -56.44 33.88
C LEU A 283 52.83 -57.78 34.36
N GLY A 284 51.51 -57.95 34.30
CA GLY A 284 50.87 -59.23 34.65
C GLY A 284 51.16 -60.39 33.67
N LYS A 285 51.72 -60.11 32.48
CA LYS A 285 52.18 -61.16 31.54
C LYS A 285 53.61 -61.61 31.80
N THR A 286 54.46 -60.78 32.41
CA THR A 286 55.86 -61.12 32.71
C THR A 286 56.00 -61.95 33.98
N ASP A 287 55.04 -61.89 34.90
CA ASP A 287 55.07 -62.66 36.16
C ASP A 287 54.49 -64.10 36.02
N ASN A 288 53.90 -64.43 34.87
CA ASN A 288 53.31 -65.75 34.55
C ASN A 288 54.16 -66.58 33.57
N SER A 289 55.43 -66.20 33.34
CA SER A 289 56.43 -66.92 32.53
C SER A 289 57.65 -67.25 33.37
#